data_AF-A0A818PTX9-F1
#
_entry.id   AF-A0A818PTX9-F1
#
_cell.length_a   1.000
_cell.length_b   1.000
_cell.length_c   1.000
_cell.angle_alpha   90.00
_cell.angle_beta   90.00
_cell.angle_gamma   90.00
#
_symmetry.space_group_name_H-M   'P 1'
#
loop_
_entity.id
_entity.type
_entity.pdbx_description
1 polymer ?
#
loop_
_entity_poly.entity_id
_entity_poly.type
_entity_poly.pdbx_seq_one_letter_code
_entity_poly.pdbx_strand_id
1 'polypeptide(L)'
;MDAAIEQYAPVETHNDSPTVSLSLPYTLHPSCLHMQVRSGSKTKNLVQFAVRKLFPSDQNSTNIEQVTWNAFGDGISKAIACAEMIKRRSTINFYDYVQIGYKRIEQTWQPVNLNVELDTLKVNKDIPAICILLSKIPLSNLNEGEN
;
A
#
# COMPACT_ATOMS: atom_id res chain seq x y z
N MET A 1 16.91 -19.87 17.73
CA MET A 1 16.84 -18.40 17.64
C MET A 1 18.16 -17.90 18.22
N ASP A 2 18.95 -17.14 17.46
CA ASP A 2 20.29 -16.75 17.88
C ASP A 2 20.24 -15.85 19.12
N ALA A 3 20.95 -16.25 20.18
CA ALA A 3 21.05 -15.51 21.44
C ALA A 3 21.61 -14.08 21.28
N ALA A 4 22.26 -13.79 20.13
CA ALA A 4 22.75 -12.46 19.79
C ALA A 4 21.63 -11.46 19.42
N ILE A 5 20.48 -11.93 18.90
CA ILE A 5 19.38 -11.06 18.46
C ILE A 5 18.57 -10.52 19.65
N GLU A 6 18.52 -11.26 20.78
CA GLU A 6 17.80 -10.84 21.99
C GLU A 6 18.38 -9.58 22.65
N GLN A 7 19.61 -9.18 22.28
CA GLN A 7 20.27 -7.98 22.79
C GLN A 7 19.88 -6.71 22.02
N TYR A 8 19.02 -6.79 21.00
CA TYR A 8 18.66 -5.68 20.12
C TYR A 8 17.15 -5.46 20.03
N ALA A 9 16.72 -4.20 20.02
CA ALA A 9 15.32 -3.81 19.81
C ALA A 9 15.16 -2.91 18.58
N PRO A 10 14.05 -3.06 17.81
CA PRO A 10 13.69 -2.14 16.74
C PRO A 10 13.60 -0.69 17.24
N VAL A 11 14.13 0.25 16.46
CA VAL A 11 13.77 1.66 16.59
C VAL A 11 12.72 1.99 15.53
N GLU A 12 11.68 2.73 15.92
CA GLU A 12 10.76 3.33 14.95
C GLU A 12 11.55 4.26 14.03
N THR A 13 11.80 3.80 12.80
CA THR A 13 12.42 4.60 11.77
C THR A 13 11.31 5.17 10.89
N HIS A 14 11.17 6.50 10.88
CA HIS A 14 10.18 7.19 10.04
C HIS A 14 10.55 7.21 8.54
N ASN A 15 11.62 6.52 8.14
CA ASN A 15 12.17 6.58 6.79
C ASN A 15 11.63 5.44 5.91
N ASP A 16 10.31 5.36 5.80
CA ASP A 16 9.68 4.56 4.76
C ASP A 16 9.82 5.29 3.43
N SER A 17 10.66 4.75 2.54
CA SER A 17 10.62 5.13 1.12
C SER A 17 9.15 5.06 0.65
N PRO A 18 8.59 6.15 0.08
CA PRO A 18 7.16 6.43 0.19
C PRO A 18 6.24 5.50 -0.60
N THR A 19 6.79 4.73 -1.54
CA THR A 19 6.01 4.03 -2.56
C THR A 19 6.27 2.54 -2.51
N VAL A 20 5.17 1.77 -2.43
CA VAL A 20 5.15 0.36 -2.84
C VAL A 20 4.92 0.36 -4.33
N SER A 21 5.90 -0.09 -5.13
CA SER A 21 5.67 -0.44 -6.53
C SER A 21 5.72 -1.95 -6.65
N LEU A 22 4.65 -2.63 -6.25
CA LEU A 22 4.43 -3.98 -6.74
C LEU A 22 4.14 -3.86 -8.25
N SER A 23 4.83 -4.63 -9.07
CA SER A 23 4.51 -4.70 -10.49
C SER A 23 3.12 -5.29 -10.65
N LEU A 24 2.28 -4.58 -11.41
CA LEU A 24 1.00 -5.10 -11.86
C LEU A 24 1.18 -5.64 -13.26
N PRO A 25 0.52 -6.75 -13.63
CA PRO A 25 0.57 -7.28 -14.99
C PRO A 25 -0.25 -6.43 -15.97
N TYR A 26 -0.65 -5.21 -15.59
CA TYR A 26 -1.46 -4.31 -16.40
C TYR A 26 -0.82 -2.93 -16.44
N THR A 27 -0.79 -2.33 -17.62
CA THR A 27 -0.51 -0.91 -17.78
C THR A 27 -1.72 -0.11 -17.31
N LEU A 28 -1.54 0.66 -16.24
CA LEU A 28 -2.59 1.50 -15.68
C LEU A 28 -2.82 2.75 -16.53
N HIS A 29 -4.06 3.25 -16.53
CA HIS A 29 -4.39 4.50 -17.20
C HIS A 29 -3.60 5.66 -16.58
N PRO A 30 -3.14 6.67 -17.35
CA PRO A 30 -2.37 7.80 -16.80
C PRO A 30 -3.09 8.59 -15.70
N SER A 31 -4.43 8.57 -15.69
CA SER A 31 -5.25 9.21 -14.65
C SER A 31 -5.59 8.28 -13.48
N CYS A 32 -5.01 7.09 -13.40
CA CYS A 32 -5.23 6.16 -12.30
C CYS A 32 -4.87 6.84 -10.97
N LEU A 33 -5.77 6.72 -9.99
CA LEU A 33 -5.51 7.24 -8.66
C LEU A 33 -4.68 6.25 -7.84
N HIS A 34 -3.48 6.66 -7.43
CA HIS A 34 -2.62 5.84 -6.60
C HIS A 34 -2.78 6.21 -5.12
N MET A 35 -3.36 5.32 -4.33
CA MET A 35 -3.59 5.53 -2.90
C MET A 35 -2.58 4.72 -2.08
N GLN A 36 -1.73 5.39 -1.31
CA GLN A 36 -0.86 4.73 -0.34
C GLN A 36 -1.55 4.70 1.03
N VAL A 37 -1.72 3.50 1.58
CA VAL A 37 -2.31 3.26 2.90
C VAL A 37 -1.20 2.85 3.87
N ARG A 38 -1.14 3.55 5.01
CA ARG A 38 -0.15 3.36 6.08
C ARG A 38 -0.87 3.06 7.39
N SER A 39 -0.11 2.62 8.40
CA SER A 39 -0.62 2.40 9.76
C SER A 39 -1.31 3.65 10.33
N GLY A 40 -0.79 4.86 10.08
CA GLY A 40 -1.40 6.12 10.51
C GLY A 40 -2.61 6.61 9.69
N SER A 41 -2.88 6.00 8.53
CA SER A 41 -3.93 6.46 7.63
C SER A 41 -5.33 6.38 8.25
N LYS A 42 -6.13 7.42 8.00
CA LYS A 42 -7.54 7.48 8.39
C LYS A 42 -8.41 6.97 7.24
N THR A 43 -8.91 5.75 7.35
CA THR A 43 -9.71 5.05 6.32
C THR A 43 -10.84 5.92 5.77
N LYS A 44 -11.59 6.64 6.63
CA LYS A 44 -12.68 7.53 6.21
C LYS A 44 -12.22 8.59 5.21
N ASN A 45 -11.09 9.24 5.49
CA ASN A 45 -10.56 10.32 4.65
C ASN A 45 -10.11 9.77 3.30
N LEU A 46 -9.42 8.64 3.30
CA LEU A 46 -8.97 7.97 2.08
C LEU A 46 -10.13 7.56 1.19
N VAL A 47 -11.13 6.88 1.76
CA VAL A 47 -12.31 6.42 1.01
C VAL A 47 -13.11 7.61 0.48
N GLN A 48 -13.34 8.65 1.29
CA GLN A 48 -14.07 9.85 0.83
C GLN A 48 -13.33 10.57 -0.30
N PHE A 49 -12.01 10.65 -0.23
CA PHE A 49 -11.20 11.21 -1.30
C PHE A 49 -11.33 10.38 -2.59
N ALA A 50 -11.16 9.06 -2.51
CA ALA A 50 -11.29 8.18 -3.66
C ALA A 50 -12.69 8.22 -4.28
N VAL A 51 -13.76 8.22 -3.47
CA VAL A 51 -15.15 8.35 -3.96
C VAL A 51 -15.34 9.64 -4.76
N ARG A 52 -14.87 10.78 -4.26
CA ARG A 52 -15.02 12.07 -4.97
C ARG A 52 -14.32 12.10 -6.33
N LYS A 53 -13.24 11.33 -6.47
CA LYS A 53 -12.50 11.22 -7.74
C LYS A 53 -13.15 10.22 -8.68
N LEU A 54 -13.53 9.05 -8.17
CA LEU A 54 -14.20 8.00 -8.96
C LEU A 54 -15.63 8.38 -9.36
N PHE A 55 -16.31 9.20 -8.57
CA PHE A 55 -17.71 9.57 -8.81
C PHE A 55 -17.85 11.09 -8.64
N PRO A 56 -17.27 11.88 -9.56
CA PRO A 56 -17.39 13.32 -9.49
C PRO A 56 -18.86 13.74 -9.67
N SER A 57 -19.31 14.68 -8.84
CA SER A 57 -20.66 15.25 -8.95
C SER A 57 -20.76 16.40 -9.96
N ASP A 58 -19.61 16.95 -10.36
CA ASP A 58 -19.49 18.03 -11.34
C ASP A 58 -19.06 17.44 -12.70
N GLN A 59 -19.78 17.80 -13.75
CA GLN A 59 -19.51 17.37 -15.13
C GLN A 59 -18.15 17.85 -15.65
N ASN A 60 -17.58 18.91 -15.07
CA ASN A 60 -16.27 19.44 -15.46
C ASN A 60 -15.09 18.77 -14.73
N SER A 61 -15.36 17.87 -13.79
CA SER A 61 -14.30 17.17 -13.04
C SER A 61 -13.80 15.94 -13.79
N THR A 62 -12.48 15.73 -13.78
CA THR A 62 -11.85 14.55 -14.38
C THR A 62 -12.36 13.28 -13.68
N ASN A 63 -13.22 12.54 -14.37
CA ASN A 63 -13.66 11.22 -13.94
C ASN A 63 -12.49 10.23 -14.11
N ILE A 64 -12.10 9.59 -13.02
CA ILE A 64 -11.11 8.51 -13.07
C ILE A 64 -11.81 7.15 -13.11
N GLU A 65 -11.22 6.23 -13.86
CA GLU A 65 -11.77 4.88 -14.06
C GLU A 65 -11.06 3.83 -13.19
N GLN A 66 -9.97 4.21 -12.52
CA GLN A 66 -9.09 3.29 -11.81
C GLN A 66 -8.55 3.90 -10.51
N VAL A 67 -8.44 3.05 -9.49
CA VAL A 67 -7.74 3.35 -8.24
C VAL A 67 -6.91 2.15 -7.82
N THR A 68 -5.70 2.40 -7.31
CA THR A 68 -4.88 1.38 -6.65
C THR A 68 -4.77 1.67 -5.15
N TRP A 69 -4.96 0.65 -4.33
CA TRP A 69 -4.74 0.69 -2.89
C TRP A 69 -3.46 -0.07 -2.55
N ASN A 70 -2.41 0.67 -2.21
CA ASN A 70 -1.08 0.14 -1.95
C ASN A 70 -0.79 0.18 -0.46
N ALA A 71 -0.33 -0.93 0.11
CA ALA A 71 0.02 -0.99 1.52
C ALA A 71 1.08 -2.05 1.81
N PHE A 72 1.67 -1.95 3.00
CA PHE A 72 2.64 -2.90 3.53
C PHE A 72 2.48 -2.99 5.04
N GLY A 73 2.91 -4.12 5.61
CA GLY A 73 2.80 -4.39 7.05
C GLY A 73 1.40 -4.11 7.58
N ASP A 74 1.31 -3.33 8.66
CA ASP A 74 0.05 -3.04 9.36
C ASP A 74 -0.96 -2.20 8.55
N GLY A 75 -0.54 -1.65 7.41
CA GLY A 75 -1.43 -0.93 6.48
C GLY A 75 -2.33 -1.85 5.64
N ILE A 76 -1.99 -3.14 5.52
CA ILE A 76 -2.65 -4.08 4.57
C ILE A 76 -4.14 -4.21 4.85
N SER A 77 -4.53 -4.52 6.09
CA SER A 77 -5.94 -4.68 6.46
C SER A 77 -6.77 -3.42 6.18
N LYS A 78 -6.16 -2.24 6.30
CA LYS A 78 -6.82 -0.97 5.96
C LYS A 78 -6.98 -0.77 4.46
N ALA A 79 -6.01 -1.19 3.64
CA ALA A 79 -6.14 -1.14 2.18
C ALA A 79 -7.28 -2.03 1.68
N ILE A 80 -7.37 -3.26 2.20
CA ILE A 80 -8.48 -4.17 1.90
C ILE A 80 -9.81 -3.53 2.32
N ALA A 81 -9.88 -2.98 3.54
CA ALA A 81 -11.08 -2.29 4.00
C ALA A 81 -11.46 -1.10 3.11
N CYS A 82 -10.50 -0.29 2.66
CA CYS A 82 -10.76 0.82 1.73
C CYS A 82 -11.36 0.32 0.41
N ALA A 83 -10.77 -0.70 -0.19
CA ALA A 83 -11.25 -1.29 -1.45
C ALA A 83 -12.69 -1.81 -1.30
N GLU A 84 -12.96 -2.59 -0.26
CA GLU A 84 -14.29 -3.15 0.01
C GLU A 84 -15.33 -2.08 0.33
N MET A 85 -14.94 -0.99 1.00
CA MET A 85 -15.84 0.15 1.25
C MET A 85 -16.20 0.89 -0.03
N ILE A 86 -15.29 1.00 -1.00
CA ILE A 86 -15.59 1.58 -2.31
C ILE A 86 -16.58 0.70 -3.07
N LYS A 87 -16.29 -0.61 -3.17
CA LYS A 87 -17.18 -1.58 -3.85
C LYS A 87 -18.60 -1.55 -3.28
N ARG A 88 -18.74 -1.54 -1.95
CA ARG A 88 -20.05 -1.51 -1.27
C ARG A 88 -20.82 -0.20 -1.39
N ARG A 89 -20.16 0.93 -1.64
CA ARG A 89 -20.81 2.26 -1.76
C ARG A 89 -21.24 2.60 -3.18
N SER A 90 -20.86 1.77 -4.15
CA SER A 90 -21.11 2.02 -5.55
C SER A 90 -22.29 1.20 -6.06
N THR A 91 -23.00 1.75 -7.05
CA THR A 91 -24.03 1.03 -7.81
C THR A 91 -23.46 0.31 -9.03
N ILE A 92 -22.19 0.56 -9.37
CA ILE A 92 -21.50 -0.12 -10.47
C ILE A 92 -20.64 -1.26 -9.95
N ASN A 93 -20.48 -2.29 -10.78
CA ASN A 93 -19.54 -3.37 -10.50
C ASN A 93 -18.13 -2.93 -10.90
N PHE A 94 -17.16 -3.14 -10.01
CA PHE A 94 -15.74 -2.96 -10.31
C PHE A 94 -15.14 -4.29 -10.74
N TYR A 95 -14.22 -4.23 -11.69
CA TYR A 95 -13.26 -5.29 -11.94
C TYR A 95 -12.07 -5.08 -11.00
N ASP A 96 -11.64 -6.11 -10.30
CA ASP A 96 -10.57 -6.03 -9.31
C ASP A 96 -9.42 -7.00 -9.58
N TYR A 97 -8.22 -6.57 -9.17
CA TYR A 97 -7.02 -7.38 -9.18
C TYR A 97 -6.22 -7.13 -7.91
N VAL A 98 -5.67 -8.20 -7.33
CA VAL A 98 -4.87 -8.12 -6.10
C VAL A 98 -3.50 -8.71 -6.35
N GLN A 99 -2.47 -7.86 -6.25
CA GLN A 99 -1.08 -8.30 -6.21
C GLN A 99 -0.61 -8.33 -4.76
N ILE A 100 -0.08 -9.47 -4.33
CA ILE A 100 0.65 -9.61 -3.07
C ILE A 100 2.14 -9.77 -3.35
N GLY A 101 2.97 -9.34 -2.43
CA GLY A 101 4.40 -9.50 -2.53
C GLY A 101 5.11 -9.08 -1.26
N TYR A 102 6.38 -8.73 -1.40
CA TYR A 102 7.21 -8.26 -0.30
C TYR A 102 7.82 -6.91 -0.63
N LYS A 103 7.97 -6.08 0.40
CA LYS A 103 8.79 -4.87 0.37
C LYS A 103 9.97 -5.08 1.29
N ARG A 104 11.18 -4.87 0.78
CA ARG A 104 12.38 -4.82 1.61
C ARG A 104 12.45 -3.47 2.31
N ILE A 105 12.61 -3.49 3.63
CA ILE A 105 12.85 -2.32 4.46
C ILE A 105 14.18 -2.47 5.19
N GLU A 106 14.87 -1.36 5.41
CA GLU A 106 16.01 -1.29 6.33
C GLU A 106 15.49 -0.80 7.68
N GLN A 107 15.72 -1.59 8.73
CA GLN A 107 15.34 -1.25 10.10
C GLN A 107 16.60 -1.08 10.94
N THR A 108 16.68 0.02 11.69
CA THR A 108 17.74 0.26 12.67
C THR A 108 17.34 -0.36 14.00
N TRP A 109 18.24 -1.16 14.60
CA TRP A 109 18.03 -1.81 15.88
C TRP A 109 19.10 -1.31 16.86
N GLN A 110 18.66 -0.90 18.05
CA GLN A 110 19.53 -0.42 19.11
C GLN A 110 19.76 -1.52 20.15
N PRO A 111 20.94 -1.57 20.78
CA PRO A 111 21.18 -2.46 21.90
C PRO A 111 20.18 -2.21 23.04
N VAL A 112 19.62 -3.27 23.61
CA VAL A 112 18.70 -3.23 24.74
C VAL A 112 19.45 -2.99 26.05
N ASN A 113 20.65 -3.56 26.19
CA ASN A 113 21.47 -3.42 27.38
C ASN A 113 22.55 -2.35 27.15
N LEU A 114 22.35 -1.16 27.72
CA LEU A 114 23.28 -0.04 27.63
C LEU A 114 24.59 -0.26 28.41
N ASN A 115 24.67 -1.29 29.25
CA ASN A 115 25.89 -1.64 30.00
C ASN A 115 26.88 -2.47 29.18
N VAL A 116 26.51 -2.85 27.95
CA VAL A 116 27.39 -3.51 26.99
C VAL A 116 27.60 -2.55 25.83
N GLU A 117 28.85 -2.23 25.52
CA GLU A 117 29.20 -1.36 24.39
C GLU A 117 28.99 -2.14 23.09
N LEU A 118 27.78 -2.04 22.54
CA LEU A 118 27.36 -2.68 21.31
C LEU A 118 27.02 -1.62 20.25
N ASP A 119 27.42 -1.88 19.01
CA ASP A 119 27.09 -1.02 17.89
C ASP A 119 25.62 -1.15 17.48
N THR A 120 25.07 -0.08 16.88
CA THR A 120 23.76 -0.10 16.25
C THR A 120 23.73 -1.06 15.06
N LEU A 121 22.70 -1.90 14.97
CA LEU A 121 22.55 -2.86 13.89
C LEU A 121 21.58 -2.34 12.81
N LYS A 122 21.96 -2.51 11.54
CA LYS A 122 21.05 -2.33 10.40
C LYS A 122 20.59 -3.69 9.89
N VAL A 123 19.28 -3.90 9.89
CA VAL A 123 18.66 -5.17 9.46
C VAL A 123 17.79 -4.93 8.25
N ASN A 124 18.01 -5.70 7.20
CA ASN A 124 17.09 -5.75 6.06
C ASN A 124 15.98 -6.77 6.35
N LYS A 125 14.72 -6.32 6.29
CA LYS A 125 13.54 -7.15 6.52
C LYS A 125 12.62 -7.08 5.32
N ASP A 126 12.15 -8.24 4.88
CA ASP A 126 11.07 -8.32 3.91
C ASP A 126 9.73 -8.34 4.66
N ILE A 127 8.91 -7.33 4.42
CA ILE A 127 7.58 -7.21 5.00
C ILE A 127 6.53 -7.46 3.92
N PRO A 128 5.37 -8.05 4.26
CA PRO A 128 4.31 -8.27 3.29
C PRO A 128 3.83 -6.93 2.71
N ALA A 129 3.50 -6.94 1.43
CA ALA A 129 2.94 -5.81 0.69
C ALA A 129 1.76 -6.26 -0.16
N ILE A 130 0.84 -5.34 -0.42
CA ILE A 130 -0.35 -5.55 -1.24
C ILE A 130 -0.60 -4.35 -2.15
N CYS A 131 -1.07 -4.61 -3.36
CA CYS A 131 -1.64 -3.65 -4.28
C CYS A 131 -3.01 -4.17 -4.74
N ILE A 132 -4.06 -3.40 -4.51
CA ILE A 132 -5.41 -3.73 -4.96
C ILE A 132 -5.83 -2.72 -6.02
N LEU A 133 -5.97 -3.16 -7.26
CA LEU A 133 -6.54 -2.38 -8.35
C LEU A 133 -8.06 -2.55 -8.33
N LEU A 134 -8.79 -1.44 -8.37
CA LEU A 134 -10.21 -1.41 -8.73
C LEU A 134 -10.35 -0.61 -10.04
N SER A 135 -10.98 -1.21 -11.04
CA SER A 135 -11.25 -0.57 -12.33
C SER A 135 -12.73 -0.65 -12.69
N LYS A 136 -13.25 0.42 -13.28
CA LYS A 136 -14.58 0.43 -13.92
C LYS A 136 -14.56 -0.17 -15.33
N ILE A 137 -13.37 -0.27 -15.92
CA ILE A 137 -13.14 -0.87 -17.23
C ILE A 137 -12.72 -2.33 -17.02
N PRO A 138 -13.17 -3.28 -17.87
CA PRO A 138 -12.71 -4.66 -17.82
C PRO A 138 -11.18 -4.76 -17.83
N LEU A 139 -10.60 -5.61 -16.98
CA LEU A 139 -9.15 -5.80 -16.93
C LEU A 139 -8.57 -6.36 -18.24
N SER A 140 -9.38 -7.11 -19.00
CA SER A 140 -9.04 -7.59 -20.35
C SER A 140 -8.76 -6.49 -21.36
N ASN A 141 -9.23 -5.26 -21.09
CA ASN A 141 -9.03 -4.10 -21.95
C ASN A 141 -7.81 -3.27 -21.52
N LEU A 142 -7.11 -3.69 -20.45
CA LEU A 142 -5.84 -3.09 -20.04
C LEU A 142 -4.72 -3.82 -20.76
N ASN A 143 -3.75 -3.07 -21.28
CA ASN A 143 -2.58 -3.67 -21.89
C ASN A 143 -1.82 -4.47 -20.84
N GLU A 144 -1.34 -5.66 -21.20
CA GLU A 144 -0.43 -6.42 -20.34
C GLU A 144 0.80 -5.55 -20.05
N GLY A 145 1.14 -5.39 -18.77
CA GLY A 145 2.35 -4.70 -18.33
C GLY A 145 3.57 -5.55 -18.65
N GLU A 146 4.66 -4.94 -19.14
CA GLU A 146 5.93 -5.63 -19.28
C GLU A 146 6.42 -6.07 -17.89
N ASN A 147 6.67 -7.39 -17.73
CA ASN A 147 7.17 -7.98 -16.48
C ASN A 147 8.66 -7.66 -16.26
#